data_AF-A0A1Q3NN95-F1
#
_entry.id   AF-A0A1Q3NN95-F1
#
_cell.length_a   1.000
_cell.length_b   1.000
_cell.length_c   1.000
_cell.angle_alpha   90.00
_cell.angle_beta   90.00
_cell.angle_gamma   90.00
#
_symmetry.space_group_name_H-M   'P 1'
#
loop_
_entity.id
_entity.type
_entity.pdbx_description
1 polymer ?
#
loop_
_entity_poly.entity_id
_entity_poly.type
_entity_poly.pdbx_seq_one_letter_code
_entity_poly.pdbx_strand_id
1 'polypeptide(L)'
;MNPMEEINEVVDIVPIFRGHAGDQFKCVPWKMVYRGREIIFTQLGMRHPTEKGKRMIHAFNMSDGVNDYRIELDAERLIWTLVYVMGGEYV
;
A
#
# COMPACT_ATOMS: atom_id res chain seq x y z
N MET A 1 18.21 -13.94 0.43
CA MET A 1 16.92 -13.57 1.05
C MET A 1 16.97 -12.08 1.30
N ASN A 2 16.27 -11.29 0.49
CA ASN A 2 16.13 -9.87 0.80
C ASN A 2 15.33 -9.74 2.10
N PRO A 3 15.85 -9.04 3.12
CA PRO A 3 15.15 -8.94 4.39
C PRO A 3 13.86 -8.14 4.19
N MET A 4 12.74 -8.73 4.59
CA MET A 4 11.52 -7.99 4.82
C MET A 4 11.73 -7.15 6.09
N GLU A 5 11.54 -5.84 5.98
CA GLU A 5 11.55 -4.91 7.10
C GLU A 5 10.10 -4.64 7.54
N GLU A 6 9.74 -5.07 8.74
CA GLU A 6 8.47 -4.71 9.35
C GLU A 6 8.50 -3.24 9.81
N ILE A 7 7.52 -2.45 9.37
CA ILE A 7 7.45 -1.00 9.62
C ILE A 7 6.29 -0.66 10.57
N ASN A 8 5.06 -1.01 10.19
CA ASN A 8 3.82 -0.68 10.92
C ASN A 8 3.68 0.82 11.31
N GLU A 9 4.03 1.72 10.39
CA GLU A 9 3.97 3.17 10.60
C GLU A 9 2.82 3.81 9.81
N VAL A 10 2.17 4.83 10.39
CA VAL A 10 1.20 5.66 9.66
C VAL A 10 1.96 6.53 8.65
N VAL A 11 1.46 6.58 7.41
CA VAL A 11 2.12 7.27 6.30
C VAL A 11 1.16 8.15 5.52
N ASP A 12 1.70 9.20 4.90
CA ASP A 12 0.95 10.03 3.97
C ASP A 12 0.86 9.31 2.62
N ILE A 13 -0.36 9.20 2.08
CA ILE A 13 -0.64 8.59 0.78
C ILE A 13 -1.39 9.59 -0.08
N VAL A 14 -1.00 9.68 -1.36
CA VAL A 14 -1.84 10.26 -2.41
C VAL A 14 -2.61 9.11 -3.08
N PRO A 15 -3.91 8.95 -2.81
CA PRO A 15 -4.73 7.94 -3.46
C PRO A 15 -5.28 8.45 -4.80
N ILE A 16 -5.50 7.52 -5.73
CA ILE A 16 -6.30 7.76 -6.93
C ILE A 16 -7.66 7.12 -6.74
N PHE A 17 -8.72 7.92 -6.95
CA PHE A 17 -10.09 7.43 -7.06
C PHE A 17 -10.51 7.30 -8.52
N ARG A 18 -10.78 6.08 -8.98
CA ARG A 18 -11.15 5.80 -10.38
C ARG A 18 -12.68 5.74 -10.52
N GLY A 19 -13.25 6.72 -11.21
CA GLY A 19 -14.72 6.86 -11.35
C GLY A 19 -15.41 5.77 -12.17
N HIS A 20 -14.69 5.07 -13.05
CA HIS A 20 -15.23 4.06 -13.95
C HIS A 20 -14.59 2.67 -13.77
N ALA A 21 -13.83 2.47 -12.70
CA ALA A 21 -13.25 1.16 -12.40
C ALA A 21 -14.22 0.32 -11.55
N GLY A 22 -14.13 -1.00 -11.67
CA GLY A 22 -14.80 -1.91 -10.74
C GLY A 22 -14.32 -1.70 -9.30
N ASP A 23 -15.12 -2.13 -8.33
CA ASP A 23 -14.91 -1.82 -6.91
C ASP A 23 -13.51 -2.18 -6.41
N GLN A 24 -12.88 -3.21 -6.96
CA GLN A 24 -11.53 -3.66 -6.62
C GLN A 24 -10.45 -2.59 -6.87
N PHE A 25 -10.63 -1.70 -7.86
CA PHE A 25 -9.63 -0.70 -8.24
C PHE A 25 -10.12 0.74 -8.06
N LYS A 26 -11.23 0.92 -7.35
CA LYS A 26 -11.88 2.23 -7.19
C LYS A 26 -11.04 3.22 -6.38
N CYS A 27 -10.27 2.75 -5.41
CA CYS A 27 -9.29 3.53 -4.66
C CYS A 27 -7.99 2.73 -4.58
N VAL A 28 -6.89 3.33 -5.04
CA VAL A 28 -5.56 2.70 -5.04
C VAL A 28 -4.50 3.74 -4.63
N PRO A 29 -3.46 3.36 -3.88
CA PRO A 29 -2.37 4.27 -3.56
C PRO A 29 -1.53 4.54 -4.82
N TRP A 30 -1.17 5.80 -5.06
CA TRP A 30 -0.31 6.20 -6.18
C TRP A 30 1.07 6.67 -5.73
N LYS A 31 1.11 7.46 -4.65
CA LYS A 31 2.35 7.97 -4.06
C LYS A 31 2.30 7.85 -2.55
N MET A 32 3.44 7.57 -1.93
CA MET A 32 3.64 7.57 -0.48
C MET A 32 4.75 8.54 -0.09
N VAL A 33 4.60 9.21 1.05
CA VAL A 33 5.72 9.89 1.72
C VAL A 33 6.12 9.07 2.93
N TYR A 34 7.35 8.56 2.93
CA TYR A 34 7.89 7.76 4.02
C TYR A 34 9.29 8.23 4.38
N ARG A 35 9.51 8.56 5.66
CA ARG A 35 10.78 9.12 6.18
C ARG A 35 11.32 10.29 5.34
N GLY A 36 10.42 11.18 4.92
CA GLY A 36 10.75 12.37 4.12
C GLY A 36 11.08 12.09 2.65
N ARG A 37 10.88 10.86 2.16
CA ARG A 37 11.07 10.48 0.76
C ARG A 37 9.74 10.23 0.07
N GLU A 38 9.60 10.71 -1.16
CA GLU A 38 8.49 10.37 -2.02
C GLU A 38 8.76 9.04 -2.73
N ILE A 39 7.80 8.12 -2.65
CA ILE A 39 7.82 6.83 -3.34
C ILE A 39 6.62 6.81 -4.28
N ILE A 40 6.88 6.70 -5.58
CA ILE A 40 5.85 6.61 -6.61
C ILE A 40 5.66 5.15 -6.96
N PHE A 41 4.44 4.65 -6.82
CA PHE A 41 4.14 3.27 -7.17
C PHE A 41 3.93 3.13 -8.67
N THR A 42 4.61 2.14 -9.26
CA THR A 42 4.54 1.82 -10.69
C THR A 42 3.64 0.61 -10.94
N GLN A 43 3.47 -0.26 -9.95
CA GLN A 43 2.68 -1.48 -10.07
C GLN A 43 1.80 -1.71 -8.84
N LEU A 44 0.57 -2.16 -9.09
CA LEU A 44 -0.34 -2.70 -8.07
C LEU A 44 -0.42 -4.21 -8.29
N GLY A 45 0.15 -4.99 -7.37
CA GLY A 45 0.13 -6.45 -7.46
C GLY A 45 -1.23 -7.03 -7.09
N MET A 46 -1.81 -6.60 -5.97
CA MET A 46 -3.05 -7.20 -5.45
C MET A 46 -3.70 -6.32 -4.38
N ARG A 47 -5.03 -6.24 -4.39
CA ARG A 47 -5.83 -5.70 -3.28
C ARG A 47 -6.61 -6.83 -2.62
N HIS A 48 -6.45 -6.96 -1.31
CA HIS A 48 -7.23 -7.88 -0.50
C HIS A 48 -8.09 -7.12 0.50
N PRO A 49 -9.43 -7.20 0.44
CA PRO A 49 -10.25 -6.87 1.57
C PRO A 49 -10.02 -7.93 2.65
N THR A 50 -9.61 -7.51 3.83
CA THR A 50 -9.41 -8.39 4.99
C THR A 50 -10.10 -7.80 6.20
N GLU A 51 -10.76 -8.66 6.97
CA GLU A 51 -11.32 -8.28 8.26
C GLU A 51 -10.26 -8.47 9.35
N LYS A 52 -9.89 -7.38 10.03
CA LYS A 52 -9.06 -7.45 11.24
C LYS A 52 -9.97 -7.19 12.45
N GLY A 53 -10.59 -8.25 12.95
CA GLY A 53 -11.69 -8.15 13.89
C GLY A 53 -12.96 -7.64 13.20
N LYS A 54 -13.53 -6.52 13.65
CA LYS A 54 -14.71 -5.90 13.02
C LYS A 54 -14.37 -4.86 11.94
N ARG A 55 -13.08 -4.57 11.72
CA ARG A 55 -12.66 -3.47 10.85
C ARG A 55 -12.42 -3.92 9.43
N MET A 56 -12.97 -3.16 8.48
CA MET A 56 -12.70 -3.32 7.06
C MET A 56 -11.31 -2.72 6.73
N ILE A 57 -10.33 -3.59 6.45
CA ILE A 57 -9.01 -3.18 6.00
C ILE A 57 -8.86 -3.50 4.51
N HIS A 58 -8.44 -2.51 3.72
CA HIS A 58 -8.00 -2.74 2.35
C HIS A 58 -6.49 -2.81 2.33
N ALA A 59 -5.96 -3.97 1.99
CA ALA A 59 -4.53 -4.17 1.93
C ALA A 59 -4.05 -4.21 0.48
N PHE A 60 -3.00 -3.47 0.17
CA PHE A 60 -2.43 -3.26 -1.15
C PHE A 60 -0.98 -3.72 -1.17
N ASN A 61 -0.60 -4.52 -2.16
CA ASN A 61 0.79 -4.80 -2.49
C ASN A 61 1.21 -3.88 -3.64
N MET A 62 2.13 -2.97 -3.36
CA MET A 62 2.62 -1.97 -4.30
C MET A 62 4.10 -2.21 -4.60
N SER A 63 4.56 -1.77 -5.76
CA SER A 63 5.98 -1.75 -6.11
C SER A 63 6.34 -0.40 -6.71
N ASP A 64 7.54 0.10 -6.43
CA ASP A 64 8.16 1.21 -7.16
C ASP A 64 9.10 0.71 -8.28
N GLY A 65 9.22 -0.61 -8.45
CA GLY A 65 10.15 -1.26 -9.38
C GLY A 65 11.50 -1.63 -8.76
N VAL A 66 11.77 -1.21 -7.52
CA VAL A 66 12.97 -1.57 -6.75
C VAL A 66 12.60 -2.30 -5.47
N ASN A 67 11.60 -1.81 -4.75
CA ASN A 67 11.09 -2.41 -3.52
C ASN A 67 9.59 -2.68 -3.66
N ASP A 68 9.15 -3.68 -2.90
CA ASP A 68 7.74 -3.99 -2.72
C ASP A 68 7.28 -3.52 -1.34
N TYR A 69 6.03 -3.07 -1.29
CA TYR A 69 5.43 -2.40 -0.15
C TYR A 69 4.08 -3.01 0.16
N ARG A 70 3.81 -3.29 1.43
CA ARG A 70 2.47 -3.61 1.91
C ARG A 70 1.88 -2.41 2.61
N ILE A 71 0.74 -1.97 2.09
CA ILE A 71 0.05 -0.79 2.59
C ILE A 71 -1.37 -1.18 2.96
N GLU A 72 -1.83 -0.74 4.13
CA GLU A 72 -3.19 -0.97 4.60
C GLU A 72 -3.94 0.34 4.71
N LEU A 73 -5.20 0.35 4.27
CA LEU A 73 -6.18 1.40 4.53
C LEU A 73 -7.24 0.87 5.50
N ASP A 74 -7.32 1.47 6.68
CA ASP A 74 -8.48 1.35 7.57
C ASP A 74 -9.57 2.28 7.02
N ALA A 75 -10.57 1.70 6.35
CA ALA A 75 -11.60 2.48 5.65
C ALA A 75 -12.56 3.20 6.61
N GLU A 76 -12.67 2.74 7.87
CA GLU A 76 -13.49 3.38 8.88
C GLU A 76 -12.81 4.63 9.46
N ARG A 77 -11.48 4.58 9.60
CA ARG A 77 -10.70 5.67 10.21
C ARG A 77 -9.98 6.56 9.20
N LEU A 78 -9.95 6.16 7.93
CA LEU A 78 -9.20 6.82 6.85
C LEU A 78 -7.70 6.92 7.16
N ILE A 79 -7.13 5.87 7.78
CA ILE A 79 -5.71 5.80 8.14
C ILE A 79 -5.00 4.86 7.18
N TRP A 80 -3.86 5.34 6.66
CA TRP A 80 -2.94 4.56 5.84
C TRP A 80 -1.74 4.12 6.67
N THR A 81 -1.40 2.84 6.60
CA THR A 81 -0.27 2.24 7.32
C THR A 81 0.64 1.51 6.35
N LEU A 82 1.93 1.83 6.39
CA LEU A 82 2.97 1.00 5.77
C LEU A 82 3.28 -0.15 6.72
N VAL A 83 2.94 -1.37 6.32
CA VAL A 83 3.09 -2.57 7.16
C VAL A 83 4.51 -3.11 7.05
N TYR A 84 5.01 -3.28 5.83
CA TYR A 84 6.37 -3.75 5.58
C TYR A 84 6.91 -3.25 4.25
N VAL A 85 8.23 -3.27 4.14
CA VAL A 85 8.98 -3.10 2.89
C VAL A 85 9.78 -4.38 2.63
N MET A 86 9.81 -4.83 1.39
CA MET A 86 10.65 -5.94 0.95
C MET A 86 11.54 -5.43 -0.18
N GLY A 87 12.85 -5.57 -0.03
CA GLY A 87 13.77 -5.27 -1.13
C GLY A 87 13.50 -6.19 -2.31
N GLY A 88 13.42 -5.65 -3.54
CA GLY A 88 13.31 -6.46 -4.75
C GLY A 88 14.64 -7.15 -5.09
N GLU A 89 14.58 -8.38 -5.59
CA GLU A 89 15.73 -9.02 -6.25
C GLU A 89 15.88 -8.41 -7.65
N TYR A 90 16.99 -7.73 -7.91
CA TYR A 90 17.33 -7.32 -9.27
C TYR A 90 17.69 -8.58 -10.09
N VAL A 91 16.97 -8.81 -11.19
CA VAL A 91 17.46 -9.58 -12.36
C VAL A 91 17.26 -8.73 -13.60
#